data_AF-A0A922N2U4-F1
#
_entry.id   AF-A0A922N2U4-F1
#
_cell.length_a   1.000
_cell.length_b   1.000
_cell.length_c   1.000
_cell.angle_alpha   90.00
_cell.angle_beta   90.00
_cell.angle_gamma   90.00
#
_symmetry.space_group_name_H-M   'P 1'
#
loop_
_entity.id
_entity.type
_entity.pdbx_description
1 polymer ?
#
loop_
_entity_poly.entity_id
_entity_poly.type
_entity_poly.pdbx_seq_one_letter_code
_entity_poly.pdbx_strand_id
1 'polypeptide(L)'
;MEKGYRLVHCQRLFGSRHGSQYFQVQPPDEDGPDVVPVDGAAAWAQVGEQMAKAWQDIERRAQTTIQEGERDEVNPWLERTQWLPYLVGMERPDLLACIEEPVAEPDARQEQQAEPVEAAIWAAMDGLARFSQASIIDRIGVFIRLEAIRTEMHQTRFQPLQPYMDKDAIVKHTRPWQQMLMFFARTQKEHAWKSPKYRFTRRQREAWEVLIEQAKRSIEGDEEDEAEDMDEEREELDEEMMDDIDESIEVAEEEPGQGEGPEPKKLSKIQKACLEFCIALLNHRITRREYDSPLVCALAVLGVKEDGWKGPEQYPPILSAVIKIARFMVVQKGLEMSGPDEDSGDETDDDLDDSAYESGPSQRRRPKGCLQLVQRMMDRFMVRGSHSPMQWMLDLRTYGLKIHYNTTTRGHVEWTNGDELLYKELHFSMAQFRGMVHGLASESRRLLTEELMFGSKAAPVPAVPWADFPKSKLTWITCLTCLV
;
A
#
# COMPACT_ATOMS: atom_id res chain seq x y z
N MET A 1 15.28 38.20 -88.46
CA MET A 1 15.49 36.74 -88.35
C MET A 1 15.34 36.38 -86.88
N GLU A 2 14.12 35.98 -86.49
CA GLU A 2 13.83 35.51 -85.13
C GLU A 2 14.36 34.09 -84.98
N LYS A 3 15.18 33.86 -83.95
CA LYS A 3 15.79 32.56 -83.66
C LYS A 3 14.70 31.60 -83.15
N GLY A 4 14.38 30.58 -83.94
CA GLY A 4 13.37 29.55 -83.66
C GLY A 4 13.77 28.51 -82.61
N TYR A 5 14.40 28.90 -81.51
CA TYR A 5 14.73 27.99 -80.41
C TYR A 5 14.61 28.66 -79.03
N ARG A 6 14.10 27.91 -78.04
CA ARG A 6 13.92 28.34 -76.64
C ARG A 6 15.14 27.90 -75.81
N LEU A 7 15.82 28.85 -75.18
CA LEU A 7 16.87 28.58 -74.19
C LEU A 7 16.23 28.04 -72.90
N VAL A 8 16.77 26.93 -72.37
CA VAL A 8 16.32 26.29 -71.13
C VAL A 8 17.54 25.92 -70.28
N HIS A 9 17.43 26.04 -68.95
CA HIS A 9 18.45 25.56 -68.01
C HIS A 9 18.17 24.09 -67.68
N CYS A 10 19.20 23.26 -67.65
CA CYS A 10 19.06 21.82 -67.40
C CYS A 10 20.08 21.33 -66.36
N GLN A 11 19.69 20.34 -65.55
CA GLN A 11 20.56 19.66 -64.60
C GLN A 11 20.48 18.14 -64.83
N ARG A 12 21.50 17.41 -64.38
CA ARG A 12 21.57 15.94 -64.45
C ARG A 12 21.96 15.38 -63.09
N LEU A 13 21.23 14.38 -62.61
CA LEU A 13 21.46 13.75 -61.31
C LEU A 13 22.71 12.86 -61.27
N PHE A 14 22.98 12.11 -62.34
CA PHE A 14 24.09 11.16 -62.38
C PHE A 14 24.97 11.38 -63.62
N GLY A 15 26.29 11.45 -63.42
CA GLY A 15 27.27 11.68 -64.49
C GLY A 15 27.38 10.53 -65.51
N SER A 16 27.11 9.29 -65.06
CA SER A 16 26.99 8.09 -65.89
C SER A 16 26.11 7.04 -65.18
N ARG A 17 25.63 6.02 -65.93
CA ARG A 17 24.64 4.96 -65.57
C ARG A 17 23.17 5.31 -65.87
N HIS A 18 22.27 4.34 -65.64
CA HIS A 18 20.83 4.45 -65.88
C HIS A 18 20.23 5.55 -64.99
N GLY A 19 19.44 6.46 -65.57
CA GLY A 19 18.94 7.68 -64.89
C GLY A 19 19.77 8.95 -65.14
N SER A 20 20.77 8.90 -66.03
CA SER A 20 21.61 10.06 -66.41
C SER A 20 20.95 10.99 -67.45
N GLN A 21 19.68 11.34 -67.26
CA GLN A 21 18.95 12.24 -68.16
C GLN A 21 19.02 13.69 -67.66
N TYR A 22 19.06 14.62 -68.62
CA TYR A 22 18.91 16.04 -68.34
C TYR A 22 17.43 16.37 -68.20
N PHE A 23 17.07 17.06 -67.13
CA PHE A 23 15.74 17.63 -66.95
C PHE A 23 15.86 19.14 -66.78
N GLN A 24 14.82 19.85 -67.22
CA GLN A 24 14.78 21.30 -67.17
C GLN A 24 14.65 21.76 -65.71
N VAL A 25 15.51 22.70 -65.31
CA VAL A 25 15.46 23.38 -64.02
C VAL A 25 15.11 24.85 -64.23
N GLN A 26 14.48 25.46 -63.23
CA GLN A 26 14.22 26.89 -63.26
C GLN A 26 15.56 27.65 -63.22
N PRO A 27 15.69 28.76 -63.97
CA PRO A 27 16.83 29.65 -63.80
C PRO A 27 16.92 30.08 -62.33
N PRO A 28 18.12 30.26 -61.76
CA PRO A 28 18.23 30.91 -60.46
C PRO A 28 17.64 32.32 -60.62
N ASP A 29 16.54 32.61 -59.93
CA ASP A 29 16.00 33.96 -59.84
C ASP A 29 17.11 34.84 -59.24
N GLU A 30 17.53 35.89 -59.98
CA GLU A 30 18.36 36.96 -59.43
C GLU A 30 17.60 37.82 -58.40
N ASP A 31 16.30 37.56 -58.21
CA ASP A 31 15.44 38.07 -57.14
C ASP A 31 14.77 36.92 -56.37
N GLY A 32 15.58 36.08 -55.71
CA GLY A 32 15.06 35.26 -54.61
C GLY A 32 14.62 36.16 -53.45
N PRO A 33 13.62 35.78 -52.63
CA PRO A 33 13.39 36.50 -51.38
C PRO A 33 14.71 36.50 -50.63
N ASP A 34 15.17 37.69 -50.20
CA ASP A 34 16.35 37.88 -49.37
C ASP A 34 16.43 36.72 -48.38
N VAL A 35 17.40 35.82 -48.58
CA VAL A 35 17.82 34.94 -47.50
C VAL A 35 18.52 35.87 -46.55
N VAL A 36 17.73 36.52 -45.68
CA VAL A 36 18.23 37.12 -44.46
C VAL A 36 19.09 36.03 -43.84
N PRO A 37 20.40 36.25 -43.64
CA PRO A 37 21.23 35.28 -42.94
C PRO A 37 20.79 35.30 -41.49
N VAL A 38 19.70 34.62 -41.18
CA VAL A 38 19.47 34.12 -39.84
C VAL A 38 20.51 33.03 -39.71
N ASP A 39 21.57 33.32 -38.95
CA ASP A 39 22.66 32.42 -38.63
C ASP A 39 22.09 31.02 -38.34
N GLY A 40 22.16 30.14 -39.34
CA GLY A 40 21.50 28.85 -39.30
C GLY A 40 21.98 28.04 -38.11
N ALA A 41 23.24 28.22 -37.70
CA ALA A 41 23.80 27.58 -36.51
C ALA A 41 23.12 28.08 -35.22
N ALA A 42 22.84 29.38 -35.11
CA ALA A 42 22.13 29.94 -33.96
C ALA A 42 20.65 29.51 -33.91
N ALA A 43 19.97 29.46 -35.07
CA ALA A 43 18.60 28.96 -35.16
C ALA A 43 18.51 27.45 -34.84
N TRP A 44 19.45 26.63 -35.33
CA TRP A 44 19.54 25.20 -35.00
C TRP A 44 19.92 24.96 -33.54
N ALA A 45 20.78 25.80 -32.94
CA ALA A 45 21.09 25.75 -31.52
C ALA A 45 19.87 26.10 -30.65
N GLN A 46 19.10 27.14 -31.04
CA GLN A 46 17.87 27.52 -30.34
C GLN A 46 16.78 26.46 -30.44
N VAL A 47 16.62 25.84 -31.63
CA VAL A 47 15.71 24.69 -31.82
C VAL A 47 16.18 23.47 -31.04
N GLY A 48 17.48 23.20 -31.01
CA GLY A 48 18.08 22.11 -30.22
C GLY A 48 17.90 22.30 -28.72
N GLU A 49 18.04 23.53 -28.21
CA GLU A 49 17.83 23.86 -26.79
C GLU A 49 16.34 23.79 -26.41
N GLN A 50 15.44 24.23 -27.31
CA GLN A 50 13.99 24.08 -27.13
C GLN A 50 13.56 22.61 -27.17
N MET A 51 14.11 21.81 -28.08
CA MET A 51 13.89 20.37 -28.11
C MET A 51 14.44 19.70 -26.86
N ALA A 52 15.65 20.04 -26.40
CA ALA A 52 16.22 19.46 -25.18
C ALA A 52 15.37 19.80 -23.94
N LYS A 53 14.88 21.03 -23.81
CA LYS A 53 13.94 21.43 -22.74
C LYS A 53 12.61 20.67 -22.86
N ALA A 54 12.06 20.57 -24.07
CA ALA A 54 10.83 19.80 -24.30
C ALA A 54 11.01 18.30 -24.01
N TRP A 55 12.15 17.71 -24.36
CA TRP A 55 12.49 16.32 -24.05
C TRP A 55 12.67 16.12 -22.54
N GLN A 56 13.35 17.04 -21.83
CA GLN A 56 13.47 17.00 -20.37
C GLN A 56 12.11 17.15 -19.68
N ASP A 57 11.23 18.00 -20.18
CA ASP A 57 9.87 18.16 -19.65
C ASP A 57 9.01 16.92 -19.92
N ILE A 58 9.16 16.29 -21.10
CA ILE A 58 8.51 15.01 -21.44
C ILE A 58 9.06 13.88 -20.55
N GLU A 59 10.36 13.82 -20.32
CA GLU A 59 11.01 12.80 -19.49
C GLU A 59 10.64 12.98 -18.02
N ARG A 60 10.59 14.22 -17.53
CA ARG A 60 10.08 14.56 -16.19
C ARG A 60 8.61 14.15 -16.04
N ARG A 61 7.76 14.49 -17.01
CA ARG A 61 6.34 14.08 -17.02
C ARG A 61 6.16 12.57 -17.14
N ALA A 62 7.01 11.89 -17.91
CA ALA A 62 6.99 10.44 -18.00
C ALA A 62 7.46 9.77 -16.69
N GLN A 63 8.30 10.44 -15.90
CA GLN A 63 8.71 9.98 -14.59
C GLN A 63 7.70 10.32 -13.48
N THR A 64 6.93 11.43 -13.61
CA THR A 64 5.95 11.85 -12.60
C THR A 64 4.56 11.26 -12.82
N THR A 65 4.08 11.17 -14.06
CA THR A 65 2.76 10.63 -14.39
C THR A 65 2.85 9.11 -14.57
N ILE A 66 1.95 8.35 -13.94
CA ILE A 66 1.89 6.89 -14.10
C ILE A 66 1.46 6.52 -15.53
N GLN A 67 2.33 5.90 -16.33
CA GLN A 67 2.07 5.56 -17.74
C GLN A 67 1.61 4.11 -17.97
N GLU A 68 0.78 3.91 -19.00
CA GLU A 68 0.34 2.59 -19.48
C GLU A 68 1.50 1.88 -20.21
N GLY A 69 2.43 1.29 -19.46
CA GLY A 69 3.64 0.70 -20.04
C GLY A 69 4.85 0.64 -19.12
N GLU A 70 4.79 1.21 -17.91
CA GLU A 70 5.82 1.06 -16.84
C GLU A 70 5.96 -0.38 -16.32
N ARG A 71 5.61 -1.38 -17.12
CA ARG A 71 5.96 -2.78 -16.86
C ARG A 71 7.45 -2.92 -17.08
N ASP A 72 8.21 -2.55 -16.06
CA ASP A 72 9.61 -2.94 -15.88
C ASP A 72 9.61 -4.47 -15.79
N GLU A 73 9.65 -5.13 -16.95
CA GLU A 73 9.54 -6.57 -17.12
C GLU A 73 8.21 -7.17 -16.60
N VAL A 74 7.92 -8.44 -16.92
CA VAL A 74 6.72 -9.12 -16.43
C VAL A 74 6.86 -9.27 -14.91
N ASN A 75 6.32 -8.31 -14.14
CA ASN A 75 6.38 -8.32 -12.69
C ASN A 75 5.09 -8.95 -12.10
N PRO A 76 5.12 -10.21 -11.64
CA PRO A 76 3.94 -10.91 -11.13
C PRO A 76 3.35 -10.23 -9.89
N TRP A 77 4.12 -9.38 -9.21
CA TRP A 77 3.65 -8.54 -8.11
C TRP A 77 2.67 -7.48 -8.60
N LEU A 78 3.04 -6.71 -9.63
CA LEU A 78 2.19 -5.65 -10.18
C LEU A 78 0.96 -6.20 -10.90
N GLU A 79 1.08 -7.38 -11.50
CA GLU A 79 -0.08 -8.10 -12.04
C GLU A 79 -1.04 -8.54 -10.93
N ARG A 80 -0.53 -9.00 -9.79
CA ARG A 80 -1.40 -9.40 -8.67
C ARG A 80 -2.03 -8.20 -7.98
N THR A 81 -1.31 -7.09 -7.84
CA THR A 81 -1.82 -5.89 -7.17
C THR A 81 -2.77 -5.12 -8.06
N GLN A 82 -2.57 -5.09 -9.39
CA GLN A 82 -3.35 -4.27 -10.32
C GLN A 82 -3.25 -2.76 -10.02
N TRP A 83 -2.17 -2.30 -9.37
CA TRP A 83 -2.01 -0.87 -9.06
C TRP A 83 -1.88 -0.01 -10.32
N LEU A 84 -1.09 -0.48 -11.30
CA LEU A 84 -0.86 0.23 -12.55
C LEU A 84 -2.15 0.56 -13.30
N PRO A 85 -3.03 -0.42 -13.64
CA PRO A 85 -4.28 -0.11 -14.33
C PRO A 85 -5.26 0.71 -13.49
N TYR A 86 -5.17 0.66 -12.15
CA TYR A 86 -6.03 1.44 -11.26
C TYR A 86 -5.62 2.92 -11.18
N LEU A 87 -4.31 3.20 -11.12
CA LEU A 87 -3.76 4.54 -10.89
C LEU A 87 -3.23 5.22 -12.18
N VAL A 88 -3.48 4.62 -13.35
CA VAL A 88 -2.97 5.12 -14.63
C VAL A 88 -3.38 6.56 -14.92
N GLY A 89 -2.40 7.34 -15.36
CA GLY A 89 -2.53 8.76 -15.68
C GLY A 89 -2.79 9.66 -14.47
N MET A 90 -2.45 9.23 -13.25
CA MET A 90 -2.36 10.07 -12.06
C MET A 90 -0.92 10.48 -11.82
N GLU A 91 -0.70 11.62 -11.18
CA GLU A 91 0.62 12.14 -10.84
C GLU A 91 1.13 11.53 -9.53
N ARG A 92 2.33 10.96 -9.55
CA ARG A 92 3.02 10.39 -8.38
C ARG A 92 3.22 11.43 -7.26
N PRO A 93 3.65 12.68 -7.55
CA PRO A 93 3.78 13.70 -6.52
C PRO A 93 2.46 13.95 -5.76
N ASP A 94 1.34 14.05 -6.47
CA ASP A 94 0.04 14.27 -5.83
C ASP A 94 -0.39 13.08 -4.96
N LEU A 95 -0.14 11.85 -5.44
CA LEU A 95 -0.43 10.63 -4.69
C LEU A 95 0.45 10.49 -3.44
N LEU A 96 1.72 10.91 -3.50
CA LEU A 96 2.61 10.90 -2.35
C LEU A 96 2.24 12.00 -1.35
N ALA A 97 2.01 13.23 -1.84
CA ALA A 97 1.57 14.35 -1.02
C ALA A 97 0.26 14.04 -0.29
N CYS A 98 -0.68 13.32 -0.91
CA CYS A 98 -1.96 13.03 -0.26
C CYS A 98 -1.86 12.06 0.94
N ILE A 99 -0.75 11.32 1.08
CA ILE A 99 -0.49 10.41 2.21
C ILE A 99 0.58 10.92 3.17
N GLU A 100 1.09 12.13 2.98
CA GLU A 100 2.07 12.72 3.88
C GLU A 100 1.46 13.08 5.23
N GLU A 101 2.30 13.26 6.24
CA GLU A 101 1.86 13.74 7.54
C GLU A 101 1.35 15.18 7.41
N PRO A 102 0.21 15.50 8.04
CA PRO A 102 -0.38 16.83 7.94
C PRO A 102 0.45 17.87 8.69
N VAL A 103 0.41 19.09 8.17
CA VAL A 103 1.09 20.23 8.78
C VAL A 103 0.19 20.78 9.89
N ALA A 104 0.54 20.51 11.15
CA ALA A 104 -0.27 20.93 12.31
C ALA A 104 -0.25 22.46 12.52
N GLU A 105 0.93 23.08 12.37
CA GLU A 105 1.11 24.52 12.47
C GLU A 105 1.82 25.03 11.21
N PRO A 106 1.40 26.18 10.66
CA PRO A 106 2.04 26.73 9.48
C PRO A 106 3.45 27.21 9.85
N ASP A 107 4.48 26.57 9.27
CA ASP A 107 5.85 27.06 9.40
C ASP A 107 5.95 28.40 8.66
N ALA A 108 6.29 29.48 9.36
CA ALA A 108 6.45 30.82 8.77
C ALA A 108 7.49 30.86 7.64
N ARG A 109 8.30 29.80 7.47
CA ARG A 109 9.32 29.64 6.42
C ARG A 109 8.85 28.82 5.21
N GLN A 110 7.71 28.13 5.29
CA GLN A 110 7.19 27.25 4.23
C GLN A 110 5.79 27.70 3.83
N GLU A 111 5.50 27.80 2.54
CA GLU A 111 4.17 28.18 2.00
C GLU A 111 3.13 27.04 2.13
N GLN A 112 3.21 26.22 3.19
CA GLN A 112 2.29 25.11 3.42
C GLN A 112 1.11 25.58 4.28
N GLN A 113 -0.11 25.24 3.84
CA GLN A 113 -1.32 25.52 4.59
C GLN A 113 -1.43 24.56 5.78
N ALA A 114 -1.81 25.09 6.94
CA ALA A 114 -2.08 24.28 8.11
C ALA A 114 -3.31 23.39 7.88
N GLU A 115 -3.21 22.14 8.30
CA GLU A 115 -4.26 21.12 8.20
C GLU A 115 -4.62 20.63 9.63
N PRO A 116 -5.25 21.47 10.46
CA PRO A 116 -5.44 21.16 11.88
C PRO A 116 -6.40 19.99 12.10
N VAL A 117 -7.45 19.85 11.28
CA VAL A 117 -8.39 18.71 11.32
C VAL A 117 -7.67 17.41 10.97
N GLU A 118 -6.86 17.41 9.92
CA GLU A 118 -6.03 16.27 9.55
C GLU A 118 -5.04 15.92 10.66
N ALA A 119 -4.40 16.91 11.28
CA ALA A 119 -3.47 16.71 12.39
C ALA A 119 -4.17 16.10 13.62
N ALA A 120 -5.39 16.52 13.94
CA ALA A 120 -6.19 15.91 14.99
C ALA A 120 -6.53 14.43 14.67
N ILE A 121 -6.93 14.12 13.43
CA ILE A 121 -7.19 12.73 12.99
C ILE A 121 -5.90 11.89 13.05
N TRP A 122 -4.77 12.48 12.64
CA TRP A 122 -3.46 11.85 12.67
C TRP A 122 -3.04 11.45 14.09
N ALA A 123 -3.19 12.38 15.03
CA ALA A 123 -2.92 12.15 16.45
C ALA A 123 -3.91 11.15 17.08
N ALA A 124 -5.20 11.24 16.73
CA ALA A 124 -6.22 10.31 17.22
C ALA A 124 -5.94 8.87 16.79
N MET A 125 -5.45 8.64 15.57
CA MET A 125 -5.07 7.31 15.11
C MET A 125 -3.83 6.76 15.85
N ASP A 126 -2.84 7.60 16.16
CA ASP A 126 -1.70 7.20 17.00
C ASP A 126 -2.14 6.82 18.41
N GLY A 127 -2.94 7.69 19.04
CA GLY A 127 -3.52 7.46 20.37
C GLY A 127 -4.37 6.19 20.42
N LEU A 128 -5.26 5.99 19.43
CA LEU A 128 -6.08 4.79 19.31
C LEU A 128 -5.24 3.51 19.22
N ALA A 129 -4.18 3.51 18.43
CA ALA A 129 -3.31 2.35 18.30
C ALA A 129 -2.61 2.02 19.63
N ARG A 130 -2.02 3.03 20.28
CA ARG A 130 -1.37 2.88 21.59
C ARG A 130 -2.33 2.37 22.65
N PHE A 131 -3.51 2.97 22.73
CA PHE A 131 -4.54 2.58 23.67
C PHE A 131 -5.02 1.15 23.41
N SER A 132 -5.31 0.80 22.15
CA SER A 132 -5.75 -0.55 21.79
C SER A 132 -4.70 -1.61 22.14
N GLN A 133 -3.41 -1.29 22.00
CA GLN A 133 -2.34 -2.19 22.47
C GLN A 133 -2.28 -2.28 24.01
N ALA A 134 -2.42 -1.17 24.72
CA ALA A 134 -2.45 -1.18 26.19
C ALA A 134 -3.57 -2.09 26.70
N SER A 135 -4.78 -2.00 26.12
CA SER A 135 -5.88 -2.91 26.43
C SER A 135 -5.53 -4.38 26.23
N ILE A 136 -4.74 -4.73 25.21
CA ILE A 136 -4.26 -6.12 24.99
C ILE A 136 -3.35 -6.61 26.11
N ILE A 137 -2.59 -5.71 26.73
CA ILE A 137 -1.66 -6.01 27.82
C ILE A 137 -2.43 -6.12 29.13
N ASP A 138 -3.29 -5.14 29.41
CA ASP A 138 -3.82 -4.90 30.75
C ASP A 138 -5.21 -5.52 30.98
N ARG A 139 -6.05 -5.64 29.93
CA ARG A 139 -7.49 -5.95 30.06
C ARG A 139 -7.94 -7.23 29.36
N ILE A 140 -7.07 -7.87 28.58
CA ILE A 140 -7.49 -8.92 27.64
C ILE A 140 -6.86 -10.29 27.96
N GLY A 141 -7.73 -11.26 28.24
CA GLY A 141 -7.38 -12.66 28.43
C GLY A 141 -6.80 -13.35 27.19
N VAL A 142 -6.12 -14.49 27.39
CA VAL A 142 -5.43 -15.23 26.31
C VAL A 142 -6.37 -15.71 25.20
N PHE A 143 -7.60 -16.10 25.53
CA PHE A 143 -8.56 -16.63 24.54
C PHE A 143 -8.94 -15.59 23.49
N ILE A 144 -9.20 -14.34 23.90
CA ILE A 144 -9.50 -13.25 22.97
C ILE A 144 -8.28 -12.96 22.07
N ARG A 145 -7.05 -13.02 22.62
CA ARG A 145 -5.82 -12.81 21.83
C ARG A 145 -5.57 -13.94 20.83
N LEU A 146 -5.92 -15.18 21.16
CA LEU A 146 -5.85 -16.31 20.24
C LEU A 146 -6.90 -16.19 19.13
N GLU A 147 -8.10 -15.71 19.47
CA GLU A 147 -9.16 -15.47 18.52
C GLU A 147 -8.81 -14.35 17.53
N ALA A 148 -8.24 -13.24 18.03
CA ALA A 148 -7.89 -12.08 17.22
C ALA A 148 -6.75 -12.33 16.20
N ILE A 149 -5.89 -13.35 16.42
CA ILE A 149 -4.77 -13.64 15.51
C ILE A 149 -5.11 -14.64 14.40
N ARG A 150 -6.34 -15.19 14.39
CA ARG A 150 -6.76 -16.11 13.33
C ARG A 150 -6.67 -15.46 11.94
N THR A 151 -6.50 -16.31 10.94
CA THR A 151 -6.51 -15.96 9.52
C THR A 151 -7.49 -16.78 8.71
N GLU A 152 -8.03 -17.85 9.30
CA GLU A 152 -9.07 -18.71 8.70
C GLU A 152 -10.14 -19.03 9.76
N MET A 153 -11.36 -19.33 9.32
CA MET A 153 -12.55 -19.48 10.18
C MET A 153 -12.46 -20.65 11.18
N HIS A 154 -11.75 -21.72 10.83
CA HIS A 154 -11.58 -22.90 11.69
C HIS A 154 -10.09 -23.16 11.99
N GLN A 155 -9.34 -22.10 12.27
CA GLN A 155 -7.91 -22.20 12.57
C GLN A 155 -7.63 -22.29 14.06
N THR A 156 -6.93 -23.34 14.47
CA THR A 156 -6.34 -23.42 15.82
C THR A 156 -5.05 -22.61 15.89
N ARG A 157 -4.95 -21.74 16.89
CA ARG A 157 -3.76 -20.92 17.17
C ARG A 157 -3.24 -21.29 18.56
N PHE A 158 -1.91 -21.33 18.70
CA PHE A 158 -1.24 -21.61 19.97
C PHE A 158 -0.42 -20.42 20.48
N GLN A 159 -0.18 -19.43 19.62
CA GLN A 159 0.50 -18.19 19.97
C GLN A 159 -0.52 -17.05 19.93
N PRO A 160 -0.77 -16.36 21.06
CA PRO A 160 -1.71 -15.26 21.13
C PRO A 160 -1.21 -14.04 20.36
N LEU A 161 -2.12 -13.12 20.06
CA LEU A 161 -1.77 -11.77 19.63
C LEU A 161 -0.83 -11.10 20.64
N GLN A 162 0.39 -10.81 20.22
CA GLN A 162 1.40 -10.16 21.05
C GLN A 162 1.45 -8.66 20.80
N PRO A 163 1.56 -7.83 21.86
CA PRO A 163 1.88 -6.41 21.72
C PRO A 163 3.23 -6.22 21.02
N TYR A 164 3.51 -5.02 20.52
CA TYR A 164 4.86 -4.64 20.17
C TYR A 164 5.69 -4.45 21.44
N MET A 165 6.95 -4.90 21.42
CA MET A 165 7.83 -4.89 22.60
C MET A 165 8.22 -3.47 23.02
N ASP A 166 8.27 -2.55 22.06
CA ASP A 166 8.72 -1.18 22.26
C ASP A 166 7.57 -0.18 22.02
N LYS A 167 7.51 0.85 22.85
CA LYS A 167 6.56 1.98 22.72
C LYS A 167 6.81 2.79 21.45
N ASP A 168 8.03 2.77 20.91
CA ASP A 168 8.34 3.45 19.64
C ASP A 168 8.00 2.57 18.43
N ALA A 169 8.05 1.25 18.59
CA ALA A 169 7.70 0.32 17.52
C ALA A 169 6.23 0.42 17.11
N ILE A 170 5.31 0.66 18.07
CA ILE A 170 3.90 0.83 17.74
C ILE A 170 3.68 2.07 16.86
N VAL A 171 4.35 3.19 17.14
CA VAL A 171 4.24 4.44 16.35
C VAL A 171 4.60 4.20 14.89
N LYS A 172 5.75 3.55 14.65
CA LYS A 172 6.20 3.20 13.29
C LYS A 172 5.21 2.30 12.57
N HIS A 173 4.54 1.39 13.29
CA HIS A 173 3.57 0.48 12.73
C HIS A 173 2.16 1.05 12.60
N THR A 174 1.87 2.18 13.26
CA THR A 174 0.63 2.95 13.08
C THR A 174 0.70 3.83 11.82
N ARG A 175 1.90 4.22 11.38
CA ARG A 175 2.11 5.11 10.22
C ARG A 175 1.27 4.74 8.99
N PRO A 176 1.19 3.47 8.52
CA PRO A 176 0.34 3.13 7.37
C PRO A 176 -1.14 3.46 7.57
N TRP A 177 -1.68 3.29 8.78
CA TRP A 177 -3.07 3.67 9.08
C TRP A 177 -3.26 5.19 9.02
N GLN A 178 -2.34 5.96 9.59
CA GLN A 178 -2.37 7.42 9.50
C GLN A 178 -2.33 7.90 8.05
N GLN A 179 -1.43 7.34 7.24
CA GLN A 179 -1.33 7.64 5.81
C GLN A 179 -2.63 7.32 5.04
N MET A 180 -3.29 6.19 5.35
CA MET A 180 -4.59 5.87 4.75
C MET A 180 -5.69 6.86 5.16
N LEU A 181 -5.70 7.33 6.41
CA LEU A 181 -6.66 8.35 6.85
C LEU A 181 -6.40 9.70 6.18
N MET A 182 -5.14 10.08 5.96
CA MET A 182 -4.79 11.31 5.23
C MET A 182 -5.21 11.23 3.76
N PHE A 183 -5.03 10.07 3.13
CA PHE A 183 -5.57 9.82 1.80
C PHE A 183 -7.06 10.14 1.75
N PHE A 184 -7.86 9.65 2.70
CA PHE A 184 -9.30 9.96 2.74
C PHE A 184 -9.56 11.44 3.03
N ALA A 185 -8.87 12.03 4.01
CA ALA A 185 -9.04 13.43 4.39
C ALA A 185 -8.81 14.39 3.21
N ARG A 186 -7.75 14.15 2.44
CA ARG A 186 -7.37 15.02 1.31
C ARG A 186 -8.14 14.73 0.03
N THR A 187 -8.60 13.49 -0.20
CA THR A 187 -9.37 13.14 -1.41
C THR A 187 -10.88 13.26 -1.26
N GLN A 188 -11.42 13.37 -0.05
CA GLN A 188 -12.84 13.69 0.17
C GLN A 188 -13.13 15.19 0.09
N LYS A 189 -12.11 16.05 0.22
CA LYS A 189 -12.21 17.49 -0.04
C LYS A 189 -12.25 17.75 -1.56
N GLU A 190 -12.84 18.89 -1.93
CA GLU A 190 -12.74 19.35 -3.32
C GLU A 190 -11.28 19.65 -3.67
N HIS A 191 -10.81 19.11 -4.79
CA HIS A 191 -9.43 19.25 -5.23
C HIS A 191 -9.36 19.26 -6.77
N ALA A 192 -8.36 19.93 -7.33
CA ALA A 192 -8.21 20.10 -8.78
C ALA A 192 -7.45 18.95 -9.47
N TRP A 193 -6.67 18.17 -8.73
CA TRP A 193 -5.84 17.09 -9.27
C TRP A 193 -6.64 15.81 -9.50
N LYS A 194 -6.11 14.92 -10.34
CA LYS A 194 -6.76 13.65 -10.70
C LYS A 194 -6.49 12.59 -9.63
N SER A 195 -7.41 12.46 -8.67
CA SER A 195 -7.30 11.51 -7.57
C SER A 195 -7.89 10.11 -7.86
N PRO A 196 -7.51 9.08 -7.08
CA PRO A 196 -8.07 7.74 -7.20
C PRO A 196 -9.58 7.71 -6.96
N LYS A 197 -10.31 6.99 -7.82
CA LYS A 197 -11.77 6.89 -7.73
C LYS A 197 -12.18 5.78 -6.77
N TYR A 198 -12.88 6.14 -5.71
CA TYR A 198 -13.51 5.21 -4.77
C TYR A 198 -14.80 5.80 -4.21
N ARG A 199 -15.61 4.99 -3.51
CA ARG A 199 -16.85 5.45 -2.89
C ARG A 199 -17.05 4.84 -1.51
N PHE A 200 -17.29 5.68 -0.51
CA PHE A 200 -17.76 5.20 0.79
C PHE A 200 -19.16 4.62 0.69
N THR A 201 -19.35 3.49 1.36
CA THR A 201 -20.69 3.00 1.71
C THR A 201 -21.39 3.99 2.65
N ARG A 202 -22.71 3.89 2.79
CA ARG A 202 -23.48 4.76 3.70
C ARG A 202 -22.89 4.74 5.13
N ARG A 203 -22.65 3.56 5.69
CA ARG A 203 -22.07 3.41 7.03
C ARG A 203 -20.67 4.02 7.15
N GLN A 204 -19.84 3.85 6.12
CA GLN A 204 -18.49 4.45 6.11
C GLN A 204 -18.56 5.98 6.03
N ARG A 205 -19.50 6.52 5.26
CA ARG A 205 -19.72 7.97 5.16
C ARG A 205 -20.21 8.55 6.49
N GLU A 206 -21.19 7.93 7.12
CA GLU A 206 -21.71 8.36 8.43
C GLU A 206 -20.57 8.33 9.48
N ALA A 207 -19.79 7.26 9.55
CA ALA A 207 -18.66 7.17 10.49
C ALA A 207 -17.54 8.20 10.17
N TRP A 208 -17.30 8.49 8.89
CA TRP A 208 -16.35 9.51 8.46
C TRP A 208 -16.78 10.92 8.85
N GLU A 209 -18.06 11.25 8.65
CA GLU A 209 -18.63 12.55 9.03
C GLU A 209 -18.54 12.77 10.55
N VAL A 210 -18.83 11.74 11.35
CA VAL A 210 -18.65 11.79 12.82
C VAL A 210 -17.17 11.99 13.19
N LEU A 211 -16.23 11.30 12.54
CA LEU A 211 -14.80 11.50 12.79
C LEU A 211 -14.35 12.94 12.49
N ILE A 212 -14.80 13.50 11.37
CA ILE A 212 -14.47 14.89 10.99
C ILE A 212 -15.07 15.89 11.99
N GLU A 213 -16.29 15.66 12.44
CA GLU A 213 -16.94 16.50 13.44
C GLU A 213 -16.19 16.48 14.77
N GLN A 214 -15.86 15.30 15.28
CA GLN A 214 -15.09 15.16 16.53
C GLN A 214 -13.68 15.73 16.42
N ALA A 215 -13.06 15.65 15.23
CA ALA A 215 -11.77 16.27 14.97
C ALA A 215 -11.84 17.81 15.07
N LYS A 216 -12.89 18.44 14.52
CA LYS A 216 -13.09 19.89 14.64
C LYS A 216 -13.29 20.33 16.09
N ARG A 217 -14.16 19.64 16.84
CA ARG A 217 -14.41 19.94 18.27
C ARG A 217 -13.14 19.85 19.12
N SER A 218 -12.31 18.84 18.86
CA SER A 218 -11.03 18.70 19.59
C SER A 218 -10.03 19.85 19.36
N ILE A 219 -10.21 20.63 18.30
CA ILE A 219 -9.38 21.81 17.98
C ILE A 219 -10.00 23.08 18.57
N GLU A 220 -11.33 23.18 18.53
CA GLU A 220 -12.09 24.32 19.04
C GLU A 220 -12.05 24.40 20.58
N GLY A 221 -11.73 23.28 21.26
CA GLY A 221 -11.48 23.27 22.69
C GLY A 221 -12.75 23.51 23.48
N ASP A 222 -13.86 22.89 23.08
CA ASP A 222 -15.15 23.03 23.75
C ASP A 222 -15.03 22.58 25.22
N GLU A 223 -15.01 23.56 26.13
CA GLU A 223 -15.06 23.42 27.59
C GLU A 223 -16.38 22.78 28.09
N GLU A 224 -17.34 22.52 27.19
CA GLU A 224 -18.61 21.85 27.51
C GLU A 224 -18.42 20.35 27.82
N ASP A 225 -17.35 19.72 27.35
CA ASP A 225 -17.14 18.27 27.51
C ASP A 225 -16.66 17.87 28.92
N GLU A 226 -15.99 18.75 29.69
CA GLU A 226 -15.68 18.47 31.11
C GLU A 226 -16.93 18.63 32.01
N ALA A 227 -17.95 19.34 31.55
CA ALA A 227 -19.21 19.47 32.27
C ALA A 227 -20.14 18.26 32.05
N GLU A 228 -20.17 17.68 30.84
CA GLU A 228 -20.93 16.44 30.57
C GLU A 228 -20.32 15.21 31.28
N ASP A 229 -19.00 15.07 31.29
CA ASP A 229 -18.33 13.97 32.03
C ASP A 229 -18.54 14.14 33.56
N MET A 230 -18.57 15.38 34.09
CA MET A 230 -18.93 15.62 35.49
C MET A 230 -20.42 15.41 35.80
N ASP A 231 -21.33 15.68 34.86
CA ASP A 231 -22.78 15.48 35.07
C ASP A 231 -23.15 13.98 35.00
N GLU A 232 -22.53 13.18 34.13
CA GLU A 232 -22.69 11.72 34.13
C GLU A 232 -22.08 11.07 35.40
N GLU A 233 -20.89 11.52 35.86
CA GLU A 233 -20.30 11.08 37.14
C GLU A 233 -21.13 11.51 38.35
N ARG A 234 -21.78 12.68 38.30
CA ARG A 234 -22.66 13.18 39.37
C ARG A 234 -24.00 12.44 39.42
N GLU A 235 -24.55 12.02 38.27
CA GLU A 235 -25.75 11.17 38.23
C GLU A 235 -25.46 9.74 38.73
N GLU A 236 -24.28 9.15 38.41
CA GLU A 236 -23.86 7.84 38.96
C GLU A 236 -23.62 7.90 40.49
N LEU A 237 -23.02 8.98 41.01
CA LEU A 237 -22.81 9.17 42.45
C LEU A 237 -24.09 9.51 43.23
N ASP A 238 -25.04 10.25 42.62
CA ASP A 238 -26.33 10.57 43.24
C ASP A 238 -27.28 9.34 43.28
N GLU A 239 -27.12 8.35 42.40
CA GLU A 239 -27.85 7.06 42.45
C GLU A 239 -27.27 6.10 43.51
N GLU A 240 -25.96 6.10 43.77
CA GLU A 240 -25.33 5.26 44.81
C GLU A 240 -25.57 5.76 46.25
N MET A 241 -25.91 7.04 46.45
CA MET A 241 -26.19 7.61 47.78
C MET A 241 -27.64 7.49 48.26
N MET A 242 -28.53 6.81 47.53
CA MET A 242 -29.95 6.71 47.90
C MET A 242 -30.33 5.46 48.72
N ASP A 243 -29.40 4.55 49.02
CA ASP A 243 -29.75 3.24 49.62
C ASP A 243 -29.26 2.95 51.06
N ASP A 244 -28.68 3.90 51.80
CA ASP A 244 -28.39 3.68 53.24
C ASP A 244 -28.72 4.89 54.12
N ILE A 245 -29.99 4.97 54.53
CA ILE A 245 -30.38 5.68 55.76
C ILE A 245 -30.81 4.62 56.79
N ASP A 246 -29.85 4.16 57.59
CA ASP A 246 -30.15 3.78 58.98
C ASP A 246 -28.99 4.16 59.92
N GLU A 247 -29.37 4.68 61.08
CA GLU A 247 -28.51 5.31 62.07
C GLU A 247 -27.60 4.30 62.78
N SER A 248 -26.30 4.60 62.90
CA SER A 248 -25.61 4.50 64.20
C SER A 248 -24.22 5.15 64.19
N ILE A 249 -24.05 6.03 65.18
CA ILE A 249 -22.82 6.66 65.63
C ILE A 249 -22.00 5.61 66.40
N GLU A 250 -20.72 5.36 66.08
CA GLU A 250 -19.56 5.57 66.98
C GLU A 250 -18.19 5.03 66.45
N VAL A 251 -17.16 5.86 66.72
CA VAL A 251 -15.70 5.66 66.81
C VAL A 251 -14.85 5.40 65.56
N ALA A 252 -14.02 6.41 65.27
CA ALA A 252 -12.91 6.38 64.32
C ALA A 252 -11.80 5.39 64.72
N GLU A 253 -11.48 4.48 63.81
CA GLU A 253 -10.15 3.88 63.68
C GLU A 253 -9.64 4.21 62.27
N GLU A 254 -8.53 4.95 62.20
CA GLU A 254 -7.85 5.29 60.96
C GLU A 254 -7.23 4.02 60.34
N GLU A 255 -7.91 3.42 59.37
CA GLU A 255 -7.30 2.44 58.47
C GLU A 255 -6.48 3.18 57.38
N PRO A 256 -5.26 2.72 57.06
CA PRO A 256 -4.40 3.36 56.07
C PRO A 256 -4.99 3.22 54.67
N GLY A 257 -5.08 4.37 53.99
CA GLY A 257 -5.77 4.58 52.71
C GLY A 257 -5.63 3.43 51.71
N GLN A 258 -6.78 2.89 51.33
CA GLN A 258 -6.97 2.20 50.07
C GLN A 258 -6.63 3.19 48.97
N GLY A 259 -5.47 3.03 48.35
CA GLY A 259 -5.14 3.76 47.13
C GLY A 259 -6.14 3.36 46.07
N GLU A 260 -6.98 4.30 45.65
CA GLU A 260 -7.76 4.21 44.42
C GLU A 260 -6.85 3.68 43.31
N GLY A 261 -7.18 2.49 42.80
CA GLY A 261 -6.51 1.96 41.62
C GLY A 261 -6.68 2.95 40.46
N PRO A 262 -5.73 3.05 39.53
CA PRO A 262 -5.88 3.95 38.39
C PRO A 262 -7.16 3.56 37.62
N GLU A 263 -8.11 4.49 37.55
CA GLU A 263 -9.37 4.32 36.83
C GLU A 263 -9.16 3.75 35.42
N PRO A 264 -10.10 2.94 34.92
CA PRO A 264 -9.99 2.37 33.59
C PRO A 264 -9.99 3.49 32.55
N LYS A 265 -8.81 3.81 32.02
CA LYS A 265 -8.66 4.78 30.93
C LYS A 265 -9.67 4.47 29.84
N LYS A 266 -10.48 5.46 29.45
CA LYS A 266 -11.47 5.40 28.36
C LYS A 266 -10.88 6.00 27.08
N LEU A 267 -11.37 5.57 25.91
CA LEU A 267 -11.03 6.23 24.63
C LEU A 267 -11.68 7.62 24.57
N SER A 268 -10.96 8.63 24.08
CA SER A 268 -11.55 9.95 23.83
C SER A 268 -12.60 9.91 22.71
N LYS A 269 -13.50 10.91 22.65
CA LYS A 269 -14.59 10.97 21.66
C LYS A 269 -14.07 10.85 20.20
N ILE A 270 -12.98 11.54 19.86
CA ILE A 270 -12.31 11.44 18.54
C ILE A 270 -11.68 10.06 18.29
N GLN A 271 -11.09 9.42 19.31
CA GLN A 271 -10.52 8.07 19.17
C GLN A 271 -11.61 7.02 18.97
N LYS A 272 -12.75 7.14 19.66
CA LYS A 272 -13.95 6.30 19.45
C LYS A 272 -14.48 6.45 18.02
N ALA A 273 -14.61 7.68 17.53
CA ALA A 273 -15.02 7.95 16.15
C ALA A 273 -14.03 7.38 15.12
N CYS A 274 -12.73 7.51 15.39
CA CYS A 274 -11.66 6.95 14.55
C CYS A 274 -11.75 5.42 14.49
N LEU A 275 -11.99 4.78 15.64
CA LEU A 275 -12.20 3.34 15.74
C LEU A 275 -13.42 2.88 14.92
N GLU A 276 -14.56 3.57 15.04
CA GLU A 276 -15.77 3.26 14.25
C GLU A 276 -15.51 3.32 12.75
N PHE A 277 -14.83 4.38 12.29
CA PHE A 277 -14.52 4.54 10.88
C PHE A 277 -13.57 3.43 10.39
N CYS A 278 -12.50 3.13 11.13
CA CYS A 278 -11.57 2.03 10.82
C CYS A 278 -12.29 0.67 10.76
N ILE A 279 -13.19 0.38 11.70
CA ILE A 279 -13.99 -0.85 11.71
C ILE A 279 -14.97 -0.87 10.53
N ALA A 280 -15.58 0.26 10.16
CA ALA A 280 -16.43 0.37 8.98
C ALA A 280 -15.67 0.15 7.66
N LEU A 281 -14.40 0.55 7.58
CA LEU A 281 -13.51 0.25 6.45
C LEU A 281 -13.19 -1.25 6.37
N LEU A 282 -12.85 -1.88 7.50
CA LEU A 282 -12.52 -3.31 7.58
C LEU A 282 -13.75 -4.19 7.27
N ASN A 283 -14.94 -3.79 7.73
CA ASN A 283 -16.22 -4.48 7.50
C ASN A 283 -16.84 -4.18 6.11
N HIS A 284 -16.00 -3.99 5.10
CA HIS A 284 -16.45 -3.87 3.71
C HIS A 284 -16.53 -5.26 3.06
N ARG A 285 -17.51 -5.49 2.18
CA ARG A 285 -17.58 -6.71 1.36
C ARG A 285 -17.27 -6.40 -0.09
N ILE A 286 -16.18 -6.97 -0.58
CA ILE A 286 -15.76 -6.90 -1.98
C ILE A 286 -16.61 -7.90 -2.77
N THR A 287 -17.36 -7.39 -3.76
CA THR A 287 -18.30 -8.23 -4.54
C THR A 287 -17.88 -8.40 -6.00
N ARG A 288 -17.28 -7.38 -6.61
CA ARG A 288 -16.93 -7.40 -8.04
C ARG A 288 -15.46 -7.04 -8.26
N ARG A 289 -15.03 -5.86 -7.82
CA ARG A 289 -13.66 -5.38 -7.98
C ARG A 289 -13.07 -5.07 -6.62
N GLU A 290 -11.80 -5.41 -6.44
CA GLU A 290 -11.06 -5.16 -5.20
C GLU A 290 -11.04 -3.66 -4.86
N TYR A 291 -10.88 -2.83 -5.89
CA TYR A 291 -10.88 -1.36 -5.82
C TYR A 291 -12.25 -0.71 -5.63
N ASP A 292 -13.33 -1.49 -5.46
CA ASP A 292 -14.58 -0.95 -4.93
C ASP A 292 -14.46 -0.67 -3.42
N SER A 293 -13.47 -1.29 -2.75
CA SER A 293 -13.19 -1.06 -1.34
C SER A 293 -12.30 0.17 -1.14
N PRO A 294 -12.76 1.19 -0.39
CA PRO A 294 -11.96 2.37 -0.06
C PRO A 294 -10.62 2.02 0.62
N LEU A 295 -10.61 0.99 1.48
CA LEU A 295 -9.41 0.55 2.17
C LEU A 295 -8.37 -0.02 1.20
N VAL A 296 -8.80 -0.82 0.20
CA VAL A 296 -7.91 -1.33 -0.84
C VAL A 296 -7.38 -0.20 -1.73
N CYS A 297 -8.21 0.80 -2.02
CA CYS A 297 -7.80 2.01 -2.76
C CYS A 297 -6.68 2.76 -2.02
N ALA A 298 -6.84 3.01 -0.72
CA ALA A 298 -5.83 3.70 0.09
C ALA A 298 -4.51 2.89 0.16
N LEU A 299 -4.62 1.57 0.33
CA LEU A 299 -3.48 0.65 0.31
C LEU A 299 -2.72 0.71 -1.02
N ALA A 300 -3.42 0.87 -2.15
CA ALA A 300 -2.79 0.99 -3.46
C ALA A 300 -1.88 2.23 -3.56
N VAL A 301 -2.33 3.35 -3.00
CA VAL A 301 -1.53 4.59 -2.94
C VAL A 301 -0.28 4.39 -2.08
N LEU A 302 -0.37 3.63 -0.98
CA LEU A 302 0.82 3.24 -0.21
C LEU A 302 1.81 2.39 -1.02
N GLY A 303 1.39 1.80 -2.13
CA GLY A 303 2.24 1.05 -3.06
C GLY A 303 3.08 1.93 -3.99
N VAL A 304 2.79 3.23 -4.07
CA VAL A 304 3.52 4.19 -4.91
C VAL A 304 4.83 4.61 -4.22
N LYS A 305 5.88 4.83 -5.00
CA LYS A 305 7.14 5.50 -4.60
C LYS A 305 7.49 6.57 -5.65
N GLU A 306 8.46 7.42 -5.34
CA GLU A 306 8.91 8.50 -6.23
C GLU A 306 9.25 8.00 -7.65
N ASP A 307 9.91 6.84 -7.73
CA ASP A 307 10.47 6.27 -8.95
C ASP A 307 9.90 4.86 -9.27
N GLY A 308 8.59 4.68 -9.15
CA GLY A 308 7.93 3.41 -9.50
C GLY A 308 7.03 2.83 -8.41
N TRP A 309 7.11 1.52 -8.22
CA TRP A 309 6.23 0.80 -7.29
C TRP A 309 7.01 0.14 -6.16
N LYS A 310 6.44 0.09 -4.96
CA LYS A 310 6.99 -0.69 -3.85
C LYS A 310 6.90 -2.18 -4.19
N GLY A 311 8.03 -2.86 -4.18
CA GLY A 311 8.12 -4.27 -4.51
C GLY A 311 7.68 -5.22 -3.38
N PRO A 312 7.70 -6.54 -3.65
CA PRO A 312 7.41 -7.60 -2.69
C PRO A 312 8.34 -7.61 -1.46
N GLU A 313 9.45 -6.89 -1.49
CA GLU A 313 10.38 -6.71 -0.38
C GLU A 313 10.01 -5.55 0.55
N GLN A 314 9.34 -4.50 0.03
CA GLN A 314 9.00 -3.31 0.81
C GLN A 314 7.56 -3.30 1.31
N TYR A 315 6.64 -3.88 0.53
CA TYR A 315 5.21 -3.73 0.78
C TYR A 315 4.62 -4.71 1.81
N PRO A 316 5.01 -6.01 1.89
CA PRO A 316 4.48 -6.92 2.91
C PRO A 316 4.69 -6.48 4.38
N PRO A 317 5.79 -5.80 4.75
CA PRO A 317 5.92 -5.16 6.07
C PRO A 317 4.81 -4.12 6.35
N ILE A 318 4.42 -3.32 5.35
CA ILE A 318 3.31 -2.36 5.46
C ILE A 318 2.00 -3.10 5.74
N LEU A 319 1.69 -4.14 4.94
CA LEU A 319 0.50 -4.98 5.17
C LEU A 319 0.52 -5.63 6.55
N SER A 320 1.68 -6.11 7.01
CA SER A 320 1.83 -6.74 8.33
C SER A 320 1.48 -5.76 9.45
N ALA A 321 1.92 -4.50 9.34
CA ALA A 321 1.61 -3.45 10.29
C ALA A 321 0.11 -3.13 10.29
N VAL A 322 -0.48 -2.91 9.10
CA VAL A 322 -1.92 -2.65 8.95
C VAL A 322 -2.76 -3.77 9.57
N ILE A 323 -2.45 -5.03 9.25
CA ILE A 323 -3.15 -6.20 9.77
C ILE A 323 -3.03 -6.31 11.30
N LYS A 324 -1.83 -6.09 11.86
CA LYS A 324 -1.62 -6.21 13.31
C LYS A 324 -2.35 -5.11 14.08
N ILE A 325 -2.28 -3.86 13.63
CA ILE A 325 -3.03 -2.74 14.24
C ILE A 325 -4.55 -2.96 14.09
N ALA A 326 -5.02 -3.48 12.94
CA ALA A 326 -6.42 -3.83 12.75
C ALA A 326 -6.92 -4.86 13.79
N ARG A 327 -6.08 -5.84 14.16
CA ARG A 327 -6.42 -6.82 15.20
C ARG A 327 -6.53 -6.17 16.58
N PHE A 328 -5.65 -5.23 16.92
CA PHE A 328 -5.77 -4.46 18.15
C PHE A 328 -7.09 -3.68 18.17
N MET A 329 -7.42 -2.97 17.08
CA MET A 329 -8.68 -2.24 16.95
C MET A 329 -9.92 -3.13 17.06
N VAL A 330 -9.92 -4.34 16.48
CA VAL A 330 -11.05 -5.26 16.59
C VAL A 330 -11.25 -5.74 18.02
N VAL A 331 -10.17 -6.01 18.76
CA VAL A 331 -10.27 -6.36 20.18
C VAL A 331 -10.76 -5.18 20.99
N GLN A 332 -10.21 -3.98 20.76
CA GLN A 332 -10.67 -2.75 21.41
C GLN A 332 -12.16 -2.52 21.14
N LYS A 333 -12.61 -2.68 19.90
CA LYS A 333 -14.02 -2.54 19.55
C LYS A 333 -14.90 -3.56 20.27
N GLY A 334 -14.38 -4.77 20.51
CA GLY A 334 -15.03 -5.77 21.34
C GLY A 334 -15.25 -5.29 22.76
N LEU A 335 -14.20 -4.74 23.40
CA LEU A 335 -14.28 -4.16 24.75
C LEU A 335 -15.29 -3.02 24.83
N GLU A 336 -15.22 -2.04 23.92
CA GLU A 336 -16.15 -0.90 23.90
C GLU A 336 -17.61 -1.34 23.74
N MET A 337 -17.87 -2.49 23.10
CA MET A 337 -19.23 -3.03 22.94
C MET A 337 -19.68 -3.93 24.09
N SER A 338 -18.78 -4.32 25.00
CA SER A 338 -19.09 -5.26 26.09
C SER A 338 -19.58 -4.56 27.37
N GLY A 339 -19.41 -3.24 27.47
CA GLY A 339 -19.64 -2.48 28.71
C GLY A 339 -18.50 -2.66 29.72
N PRO A 340 -18.48 -1.91 30.84
CA PRO A 340 -17.67 -2.26 32.01
C PRO A 340 -18.05 -3.66 32.47
N ASP A 341 -17.07 -4.41 33.00
CA ASP A 341 -17.29 -5.73 33.56
C ASP A 341 -18.19 -5.56 34.80
N GLU A 342 -19.52 -5.48 34.62
CA GLU A 342 -20.44 -5.86 35.67
C GLU A 342 -20.18 -7.34 35.92
N ASP A 343 -19.37 -7.60 36.94
CA ASP A 343 -19.23 -8.88 37.58
C ASP A 343 -20.64 -9.28 38.07
N SER A 344 -21.45 -9.81 37.16
CA SER A 344 -22.68 -10.50 37.51
C SER A 344 -22.24 -11.80 38.19
N GLY A 345 -21.80 -11.66 39.44
CA GLY A 345 -21.46 -12.71 40.38
C GLY A 345 -22.72 -13.46 40.79
N ASP A 346 -23.36 -14.09 39.81
CA ASP A 346 -24.35 -15.13 40.03
C ASP A 346 -24.16 -16.20 38.96
N GLU A 347 -22.97 -16.83 38.97
CA GLU A 347 -22.82 -18.21 38.50
C GLU A 347 -23.43 -19.14 39.55
N THR A 348 -24.75 -19.07 39.76
CA THR A 348 -25.50 -20.23 40.21
C THR A 348 -25.79 -21.10 38.99
N ASP A 349 -24.94 -22.10 38.87
CA ASP A 349 -25.07 -23.27 38.00
C ASP A 349 -26.34 -24.06 38.42
N ASP A 350 -27.51 -23.65 37.91
CA ASP A 350 -28.75 -24.43 37.97
C ASP A 350 -29.22 -24.76 36.54
N ASP A 351 -28.41 -25.54 35.81
CA ASP A 351 -28.83 -26.32 34.64
C ASP A 351 -29.66 -27.54 35.07
N LEU A 352 -30.79 -27.29 35.75
CA LEU A 352 -31.85 -28.26 36.01
C LEU A 352 -33.22 -27.61 35.80
N ASP A 353 -33.65 -27.44 34.54
CA ASP A 353 -35.09 -27.33 34.25
C ASP A 353 -35.49 -28.15 33.02
N ASP A 354 -35.95 -29.36 33.34
CA ASP A 354 -36.89 -30.15 32.58
C ASP A 354 -38.29 -29.53 32.74
N SER A 355 -38.70 -28.59 31.88
CA SER A 355 -40.12 -28.30 31.74
C SER A 355 -40.51 -27.83 30.33
N ALA A 356 -41.26 -28.71 29.66
CA ALA A 356 -42.04 -28.43 28.48
C ALA A 356 -43.27 -27.59 28.86
N TYR A 357 -43.24 -26.26 28.69
CA TYR A 357 -44.45 -25.46 28.52
C TYR A 357 -44.19 -24.15 27.74
N GLU A 358 -45.27 -23.61 27.19
CA GLU A 358 -45.38 -22.75 26.02
C GLU A 358 -44.75 -21.35 26.09
N SER A 359 -44.24 -20.93 24.92
CA SER A 359 -44.34 -19.61 24.29
C SER A 359 -44.71 -18.36 25.12
N GLY A 360 -43.75 -17.45 25.27
CA GLY A 360 -43.95 -16.02 25.59
C GLY A 360 -42.79 -15.15 25.09
N PRO A 361 -43.01 -13.91 24.58
CA PRO A 361 -42.00 -13.15 23.86
C PRO A 361 -41.22 -12.23 24.81
N SER A 362 -39.93 -12.53 25.02
CA SER A 362 -38.82 -11.59 25.28
C SER A 362 -37.68 -12.35 25.94
N GLN A 363 -36.92 -13.12 25.16
CA GLN A 363 -35.56 -13.47 25.57
C GLN A 363 -34.76 -12.17 25.62
N ARG A 364 -34.64 -11.57 26.82
CA ARG A 364 -33.62 -10.55 27.12
C ARG A 364 -32.29 -11.15 26.68
N ARG A 365 -31.77 -10.72 25.53
CA ARG A 365 -30.51 -11.21 24.98
C ARG A 365 -29.43 -10.86 26.00
N ARG A 366 -28.89 -11.86 26.71
CA ARG A 366 -27.75 -11.69 27.61
C ARG A 366 -26.68 -10.82 26.91
N PRO A 367 -26.09 -9.83 27.59
CA PRO A 367 -24.97 -9.05 27.04
C PRO A 367 -23.92 -10.01 26.51
N LYS A 368 -23.46 -9.77 25.28
CA LYS A 368 -22.49 -10.66 24.66
C LYS A 368 -21.11 -10.27 25.16
N GLY A 369 -20.44 -11.16 25.87
CA GLY A 369 -19.07 -10.91 26.34
C GLY A 369 -18.09 -10.60 25.20
N CYS A 370 -16.99 -9.92 25.53
CA CYS A 370 -15.99 -9.43 24.58
C CYS A 370 -15.50 -10.52 23.61
N LEU A 371 -15.27 -11.75 24.10
CA LEU A 371 -14.84 -12.87 23.26
C LEU A 371 -15.83 -13.17 22.13
N GLN A 372 -17.13 -13.23 22.42
CA GLN A 372 -18.16 -13.53 21.42
C GLN A 372 -18.31 -12.39 20.39
N LEU A 373 -18.06 -11.15 20.82
CA LEU A 373 -18.07 -9.97 19.95
C LEU A 373 -16.87 -9.98 19.01
N VAL A 374 -15.67 -10.24 19.55
CA VAL A 374 -14.43 -10.37 18.75
C VAL A 374 -14.56 -11.53 17.77
N GLN A 375 -15.00 -12.71 18.20
CA GLN A 375 -15.20 -13.86 17.31
C GLN A 375 -16.14 -13.53 16.14
N ARG A 376 -17.27 -12.85 16.41
CA ARG A 376 -18.18 -12.40 15.35
C ARG A 376 -17.52 -11.46 14.35
N MET A 377 -16.74 -10.49 14.83
CA MET A 377 -16.01 -9.57 13.95
C MET A 377 -14.94 -10.30 13.15
N MET A 378 -14.25 -11.25 13.79
CA MET A 378 -13.23 -12.06 13.14
C MET A 378 -13.80 -12.86 11.98
N ASP A 379 -14.87 -13.63 12.21
CA ASP A 379 -15.55 -14.43 11.19
C ASP A 379 -16.16 -13.55 10.07
N ARG A 380 -16.66 -12.37 10.44
CA ARG A 380 -17.37 -11.50 9.50
C ARG A 380 -16.43 -10.83 8.50
N PHE A 381 -15.25 -10.36 8.94
CA PHE A 381 -14.41 -9.53 8.08
C PHE A 381 -12.89 -9.60 8.32
N MET A 382 -12.37 -10.40 9.27
CA MET A 382 -10.91 -10.44 9.51
C MET A 382 -10.19 -11.70 9.04
N VAL A 383 -10.92 -12.72 8.61
CA VAL A 383 -10.34 -14.00 8.15
C VAL A 383 -10.55 -14.21 6.64
N ARG A 384 -9.80 -15.13 6.05
CA ARG A 384 -10.01 -15.59 4.67
C ARG A 384 -11.38 -16.26 4.53
N GLY A 385 -12.00 -16.07 3.37
CA GLY A 385 -13.37 -16.51 3.08
C GLY A 385 -14.44 -15.46 3.39
N SER A 386 -14.07 -14.34 4.03
CA SER A 386 -15.00 -13.25 4.33
C SER A 386 -15.30 -12.32 3.15
N HIS A 387 -14.52 -12.41 2.07
CA HIS A 387 -14.56 -11.46 0.94
C HIS A 387 -14.37 -10.01 1.38
N SER A 388 -13.56 -9.78 2.42
CA SER A 388 -13.25 -8.45 2.95
C SER A 388 -11.89 -7.92 2.47
N PRO A 389 -11.60 -6.63 2.71
CA PRO A 389 -10.24 -6.09 2.54
C PRO A 389 -9.18 -6.83 3.35
N MET A 390 -9.53 -7.40 4.51
CA MET A 390 -8.59 -8.18 5.30
C MET A 390 -8.15 -9.45 4.57
N GLN A 391 -9.08 -10.14 3.89
CA GLN A 391 -8.74 -11.26 3.04
C GLN A 391 -7.76 -10.83 1.94
N TRP A 392 -8.05 -9.72 1.25
CA TRP A 392 -7.15 -9.18 0.21
C TRP A 392 -5.74 -8.91 0.76
N MET A 393 -5.64 -8.25 1.93
CA MET A 393 -4.36 -7.97 2.58
C MET A 393 -3.61 -9.25 2.99
N LEU A 394 -4.31 -10.24 3.57
CA LEU A 394 -3.72 -11.52 3.96
C LEU A 394 -3.18 -12.29 2.76
N ASP A 395 -3.93 -12.35 1.66
CA ASP A 395 -3.54 -13.05 0.44
C ASP A 395 -2.37 -12.35 -0.26
N LEU A 396 -2.44 -11.02 -0.38
CA LEU A 396 -1.38 -10.24 -0.99
C LEU A 396 -0.08 -10.30 -0.17
N ARG A 397 -0.16 -10.25 1.16
CA ARG A 397 0.99 -10.41 2.05
C ARG A 397 1.64 -11.78 1.88
N THR A 398 0.85 -12.86 1.89
CA THR A 398 1.36 -14.22 1.69
C THR A 398 2.01 -14.37 0.32
N TYR A 399 1.41 -13.78 -0.73
CA TYR A 399 1.97 -13.79 -2.07
C TYR A 399 3.30 -13.02 -2.15
N GLY A 400 3.37 -11.81 -1.59
CA GLY A 400 4.58 -11.00 -1.57
C GLY A 400 5.73 -11.66 -0.83
N LEU A 401 5.46 -12.27 0.35
CA LEU A 401 6.45 -13.06 1.07
C LEU A 401 6.92 -14.27 0.25
N LYS A 402 6.01 -14.95 -0.46
CA LYS A 402 6.38 -16.05 -1.36
C LYS A 402 7.32 -15.58 -2.47
N ILE A 403 7.08 -14.41 -3.06
CA ILE A 403 8.01 -13.83 -4.05
C ILE A 403 9.34 -13.49 -3.38
N HIS A 404 9.32 -12.77 -2.25
CA HIS A 404 10.54 -12.39 -1.53
C HIS A 404 11.44 -13.59 -1.19
N TYR A 405 10.87 -14.72 -0.72
CA TYR A 405 11.67 -15.89 -0.37
C TYR A 405 12.16 -16.69 -1.60
N ASN A 406 11.40 -16.69 -2.71
CA ASN A 406 11.70 -17.52 -3.88
C ASN A 406 12.40 -16.79 -5.03
N THR A 407 12.30 -15.46 -5.10
CA THR A 407 12.89 -14.64 -6.15
C THR A 407 14.17 -13.97 -5.64
N THR A 408 15.21 -13.94 -6.47
CA THR A 408 16.49 -13.31 -6.16
C THR A 408 16.36 -11.79 -6.11
N THR A 409 16.29 -11.22 -4.91
CA THR A 409 16.34 -9.77 -4.72
C THR A 409 17.70 -9.23 -5.20
N ARG A 410 17.68 -8.04 -5.82
CA ARG A 410 18.88 -7.28 -6.24
C ARG A 410 19.68 -6.91 -4.98
N GLY A 411 20.60 -7.77 -4.57
CA GLY A 411 21.32 -7.70 -3.29
C GLY A 411 21.76 -9.06 -2.74
N HIS A 412 21.35 -10.18 -3.34
CA HIS A 412 21.83 -11.52 -2.95
C HIS A 412 23.04 -12.01 -3.75
N VAL A 413 23.58 -11.19 -4.65
CA VAL A 413 24.83 -11.50 -5.36
C VAL A 413 25.87 -10.54 -4.82
N GLU A 414 26.69 -11.02 -3.89
CA GLU A 414 27.82 -10.28 -3.35
C GLU A 414 29.13 -10.80 -3.95
N TRP A 415 30.03 -9.88 -4.28
CA TRP A 415 31.38 -10.19 -4.74
C TRP A 415 32.33 -10.12 -3.54
N THR A 416 32.88 -11.27 -3.14
CA THR A 416 33.96 -11.31 -2.15
C THR A 416 35.29 -11.39 -2.87
N ASN A 417 36.21 -10.48 -2.53
CA ASN A 417 37.60 -10.46 -3.03
C ASN A 417 37.76 -10.41 -4.57
N GLY A 418 36.73 -10.02 -5.32
CA GLY A 418 36.75 -9.86 -6.77
C GLY A 418 36.66 -11.14 -7.61
N ASP A 419 36.72 -12.34 -7.00
CA ASP A 419 36.70 -13.62 -7.71
C ASP A 419 35.66 -14.63 -7.15
N GLU A 420 35.10 -14.37 -5.97
CA GLU A 420 34.09 -15.23 -5.33
C GLU A 420 32.71 -14.59 -5.38
N LEU A 421 31.73 -15.33 -5.91
CA LEU A 421 30.34 -14.94 -6.00
C LEU A 421 29.56 -15.67 -4.91
N LEU A 422 28.94 -14.89 -4.02
CA LEU A 422 28.07 -15.37 -2.95
C LEU A 422 26.62 -15.25 -3.39
N TYR A 423 25.88 -16.35 -3.26
CA TYR A 423 24.44 -16.37 -3.49
C TYR A 423 23.73 -17.25 -2.45
N LYS A 424 23.05 -16.62 -1.47
CA LYS A 424 22.45 -17.30 -0.30
C LYS A 424 23.49 -18.17 0.43
N GLU A 425 23.30 -19.50 0.49
CA GLU A 425 24.26 -20.46 1.08
C GLU A 425 25.22 -21.06 0.02
N LEU A 426 25.14 -20.62 -1.23
CA LEU A 426 26.00 -21.08 -2.32
C LEU A 426 27.20 -20.14 -2.46
N HIS A 427 28.39 -20.73 -2.40
CA HIS A 427 29.67 -20.05 -2.54
C HIS A 427 30.38 -20.66 -3.75
N PHE A 428 30.63 -19.86 -4.80
CA PHE A 428 31.41 -20.34 -5.94
C PHE A 428 32.27 -19.24 -6.56
N SER A 429 33.46 -19.61 -7.04
CA SER A 429 34.36 -18.69 -7.74
C SER A 429 33.95 -18.48 -9.20
N MET A 430 34.46 -17.43 -9.84
CA MET A 430 34.26 -17.23 -11.28
C MET A 430 34.83 -18.37 -12.13
N ALA A 431 35.91 -19.02 -11.67
CA ALA A 431 36.44 -20.21 -12.31
C ALA A 431 35.44 -21.39 -12.24
N GLN A 432 34.80 -21.58 -11.09
CA GLN A 432 33.77 -22.61 -10.91
C GLN A 432 32.51 -22.29 -11.72
N PHE A 433 32.09 -21.03 -11.76
CA PHE A 433 30.96 -20.58 -12.58
C PHE A 433 31.21 -20.80 -14.07
N ARG A 434 32.36 -20.35 -14.58
CA ARG A 434 32.77 -20.60 -15.98
C ARG A 434 32.87 -22.09 -16.27
N GLY A 435 33.42 -22.88 -15.34
CA GLY A 435 33.48 -24.34 -15.43
C GLY A 435 32.09 -24.97 -15.56
N MET A 436 31.12 -24.51 -14.77
CA MET A 436 29.72 -24.96 -14.85
C MET A 436 29.10 -24.61 -16.20
N VAL A 437 29.27 -23.37 -16.69
CA VAL A 437 28.73 -22.94 -17.99
C VAL A 437 29.36 -23.73 -19.14
N HIS A 438 30.68 -23.92 -19.12
CA HIS A 438 31.38 -24.75 -20.11
C HIS A 438 30.95 -26.22 -20.03
N GLY A 439 30.75 -26.75 -18.83
CA GLY A 439 30.24 -28.10 -18.61
C GLY A 439 28.83 -28.27 -19.16
N LEU A 440 27.92 -27.32 -18.87
CA LEU A 440 26.56 -27.32 -19.39
C LEU A 440 26.54 -27.21 -20.92
N ALA A 441 27.37 -26.34 -21.50
CA ALA A 441 27.48 -26.20 -22.94
C ALA A 441 28.05 -27.46 -23.60
N SER A 442 29.05 -28.10 -22.98
CA SER A 442 29.63 -29.35 -23.44
C SER A 442 28.61 -30.48 -23.39
N GLU A 443 27.87 -30.60 -22.28
CA GLU A 443 26.87 -31.64 -22.09
C GLU A 443 25.67 -31.43 -23.02
N SER A 444 25.21 -30.19 -23.19
CA SER A 444 24.18 -29.84 -24.16
C SER A 444 24.60 -30.17 -25.58
N ARG A 445 25.88 -29.91 -25.93
CA ARG A 445 26.45 -30.27 -27.23
C ARG A 445 26.55 -31.79 -27.39
N ARG A 446 26.93 -32.51 -26.34
CA ARG A 446 26.98 -33.98 -26.30
C ARG A 446 25.58 -34.55 -26.54
N LEU A 447 24.58 -34.14 -25.77
CA LEU A 447 23.18 -34.56 -25.92
C LEU A 447 22.64 -34.24 -27.32
N LEU A 448 22.91 -33.03 -27.83
CA LEU A 448 22.50 -32.65 -29.18
C LEU A 448 23.13 -33.55 -30.25
N THR A 449 24.42 -33.87 -30.11
CA THR A 449 25.16 -34.61 -31.13
C THR A 449 24.90 -36.11 -31.06
N GLU A 450 24.98 -36.68 -29.86
CA GLU A 450 24.91 -38.13 -29.63
C GLU A 450 23.47 -38.63 -29.54
N GLU A 451 22.57 -37.89 -28.87
CA GLU A 451 21.22 -38.39 -28.57
C GLU A 451 20.13 -37.82 -29.49
N LEU A 452 20.26 -36.56 -29.95
CA LEU A 452 19.27 -35.94 -30.83
C LEU A 452 19.63 -36.06 -32.32
N MET A 453 20.89 -35.84 -32.68
CA MET A 453 21.37 -35.87 -34.07
C MET A 453 21.95 -37.24 -34.47
N PHE A 454 22.07 -38.18 -33.53
CA PHE A 454 22.64 -39.53 -33.71
C PHE A 454 24.00 -39.54 -34.45
N GLY A 455 24.80 -38.50 -34.27
CA GLY A 455 26.11 -38.35 -34.90
C GLY A 455 27.16 -39.26 -34.25
N SER A 456 28.06 -39.83 -35.06
CA SER A 456 29.22 -40.56 -34.50
C SER A 456 30.20 -39.58 -33.84
N LYS A 457 30.87 -40.00 -32.76
CA LYS A 457 31.77 -39.21 -31.89
C LYS A 457 32.88 -38.38 -32.59
N ALA A 458 33.06 -38.53 -33.90
CA ALA A 458 34.11 -37.87 -34.69
C ALA A 458 33.60 -36.79 -35.68
N ALA A 459 32.28 -36.57 -35.82
CA ALA A 459 31.76 -35.55 -36.74
C ALA A 459 31.58 -34.21 -36.01
N PRO A 460 32.22 -33.11 -36.45
CA PRO A 460 31.99 -31.79 -35.87
C PRO A 460 30.53 -31.35 -36.08
N VAL A 461 29.94 -30.72 -35.06
CA VAL A 461 28.61 -30.09 -35.18
C VAL A 461 28.65 -29.12 -36.35
N PRO A 462 27.72 -29.21 -37.32
CA PRO A 462 27.73 -28.34 -38.49
C PRO A 462 27.71 -26.87 -38.05
N ALA A 463 28.68 -26.11 -38.53
CA ALA A 463 28.76 -24.68 -38.24
C ALA A 463 27.52 -24.00 -38.83
N VAL A 464 26.71 -23.40 -37.96
CA VAL A 464 25.58 -22.59 -38.40
C VAL A 464 26.17 -21.34 -39.09
N PRO A 465 25.85 -21.07 -40.37
CA PRO A 465 26.36 -19.90 -41.08
C PRO A 465 25.60 -18.66 -40.60
N TRP A 466 25.96 -18.16 -39.43
CA TRP A 466 25.30 -17.04 -38.77
C TRP A 466 25.26 -15.77 -39.64
N ALA A 467 26.22 -15.61 -40.56
CA ALA A 467 26.30 -14.49 -41.50
C ALA A 467 25.19 -14.50 -42.57
N ASP A 468 24.61 -15.68 -42.87
CA ASP A 468 23.60 -15.84 -43.92
C ASP A 468 22.16 -15.75 -43.37
N PHE A 469 22.01 -15.62 -42.04
CA PHE A 469 20.70 -15.41 -41.44
C PHE A 469 20.27 -13.94 -41.56
N PRO A 470 19.06 -13.66 -42.09
CA PRO A 470 18.57 -12.28 -42.18
C PRO A 470 18.49 -11.66 -40.78
N LYS A 471 19.12 -10.48 -40.64
CA LYS A 471 19.26 -9.73 -39.36
C LYS A 471 17.94 -9.49 -38.62
N SER A 472 16.80 -9.62 -39.29
CA SER A 472 15.45 -9.53 -38.71
C SER A 472 15.05 -10.68 -37.79
N LYS A 473 15.80 -11.80 -37.76
CA LYS A 473 15.54 -12.95 -36.86
C LYS A 473 16.59 -13.17 -35.76
N LEU A 474 17.61 -12.31 -35.68
CA LEU A 474 18.77 -12.48 -34.80
C LEU A 474 18.70 -11.70 -33.46
N THR A 475 17.63 -10.95 -33.22
CA THR A 475 17.48 -10.09 -32.03
C THR A 475 17.40 -10.83 -30.69
N TRP A 476 17.21 -12.16 -30.69
CA TRP A 476 17.12 -12.95 -29.45
C TRP A 476 18.41 -13.68 -29.04
N ILE A 477 19.44 -13.76 -29.89
CA ILE A 477 20.60 -14.66 -29.65
C ILE A 477 21.89 -13.90 -29.32
N THR A 478 22.00 -12.61 -29.65
CA THR A 478 23.23 -11.82 -29.42
C THR A 478 23.59 -11.56 -27.95
N CYS A 479 22.74 -11.91 -26.98
CA CYS A 479 23.02 -11.71 -25.56
C CYS A 479 24.05 -12.69 -24.96
N LEU A 480 24.35 -13.83 -25.61
CA LEU A 480 25.25 -14.85 -25.04
C LEU A 480 26.72 -14.77 -25.50
N THR A 481 27.02 -14.01 -26.56
CA THR A 481 28.39 -13.91 -27.09
C THR A 481 29.27 -12.88 -26.40
N CYS A 482 28.75 -12.04 -25.52
CA CYS A 482 29.54 -11.05 -24.77
C CYS A 482 30.06 -11.55 -23.41
N LEU A 483 29.90 -12.85 -23.11
CA LEU A 483 30.29 -13.46 -21.83
C LEU A 483 31.32 -14.61 -21.96
N VAL A 484 32.01 -14.71 -23.10
CA VAL A 484 33.17 -15.62 -23.29
C VAL A 484 34.45 -14.82 -23.36
#